data_AF-A0A1I1LZ38-F1
#
_entry.id   AF-A0A1I1LZ38-F1
#
_cell.length_a   1.000
_cell.length_b   1.000
_cell.length_c   1.000
_cell.angle_alpha   90.00
_cell.angle_beta   90.00
_cell.angle_gamma   90.00
#
_symmetry.space_group_name_H-M   'P 1'
#
loop_
_entity.id
_entity.type
_entity.pdbx_description
1 polymer ?
#
loop_
_entity_poly.entity_id
_entity_poly.type
_entity_poly.pdbx_seq_one_letter_code
_entity_poly.pdbx_strand_id
1 'polypeptide(L)'
;MKLQLFSLLITLVFLLFFSCRKTEYRTVDKPAYIRLFNSLNIPINVINKDDPAPFLCLFIDPEFDESGYPVGGLIVSDLLDVRNRYASPNPAHAGMSNSPYNAEFPGKELYPTAPIVNGYDLTNWAQILAGKRRFLLMHRPRNTMPFQQLHRSMTSVCVDTTLTLAEGEVYTMHVLYKDFETKETMFYAREESFHKQPFSDDRAYVNFYNLSSEGFWSSPYKGIGDRVTSMEAGIPDTTNVFLSHVSVTVNENDTEVHEFIPGYTKNYVTTLVRDMSGARVAPYHSFPIFIQEGEQIHTNSWQYLQFFSMALRGLEQSFRQGTANNPTRIDIRQHSNFYNDYVYLELTDNPRPESNVNLRTPVERLTLPNLLLNVHSGVNNPQTFGSVSSIEYINGLVYLTTIQRTFPAPIYE
;
A
#
# COMPACT_ATOMS: atom_id res chain seq x y z
N MET A 1 8.07 -58.19 -25.36
CA MET A 1 9.02 -57.38 -24.56
C MET A 1 9.06 -55.90 -24.97
N LYS A 2 9.39 -55.53 -26.22
CA LYS A 2 9.49 -54.10 -26.62
C LYS A 2 8.18 -53.29 -26.47
N LEU A 3 7.04 -53.88 -26.77
CA LEU A 3 5.73 -53.21 -26.65
C LEU A 3 5.30 -52.98 -25.19
N GLN A 4 5.67 -53.88 -24.29
CA GLN A 4 5.40 -53.75 -22.85
C GLN A 4 6.29 -52.68 -22.20
N LEU A 5 7.55 -52.56 -22.64
CA LEU A 5 8.45 -51.51 -22.16
C LEU A 5 7.96 -50.10 -22.56
N PHE A 6 7.41 -49.98 -23.78
CA PHE A 6 6.88 -48.71 -24.29
C PHE A 6 5.61 -48.28 -23.53
N SER A 7 4.71 -49.23 -23.25
CA SER A 7 3.51 -48.98 -22.43
C SER A 7 3.86 -48.58 -20.98
N LEU A 8 4.87 -49.22 -20.39
CA LEU A 8 5.35 -48.86 -19.05
C LEU A 8 5.92 -47.44 -19.03
N LEU A 9 6.68 -47.05 -20.05
CA LEU A 9 7.28 -45.71 -20.16
C LEU A 9 6.21 -44.62 -20.31
N ILE A 10 5.19 -44.84 -21.14
CA ILE A 10 4.06 -43.90 -21.30
C ILE A 10 3.29 -43.75 -19.99
N THR A 11 3.05 -44.85 -19.28
CA THR A 11 2.34 -44.83 -17.99
C THR A 11 3.14 -44.07 -16.93
N LEU A 12 4.48 -44.24 -16.90
CA LEU A 12 5.37 -43.50 -15.99
C LEU A 12 5.39 -42.00 -16.31
N VAL A 13 5.40 -41.63 -17.60
CA VAL A 13 5.33 -40.24 -18.04
C VAL A 13 3.99 -39.61 -17.66
N PHE A 14 2.87 -40.32 -17.83
CA PHE A 14 1.55 -39.85 -17.37
C PHE A 14 1.48 -39.68 -15.85
N LEU A 15 2.09 -40.58 -15.06
CA LEU A 15 2.16 -40.45 -13.61
C LEU A 15 3.00 -39.24 -13.14
N LEU A 16 4.03 -38.86 -13.90
CA LEU A 16 4.83 -37.66 -13.63
C LEU A 16 4.06 -36.36 -13.93
N PHE A 17 3.18 -36.37 -14.94
CA PHE A 17 2.32 -35.22 -15.26
C PHE A 17 1.08 -35.09 -14.35
N PHE A 18 0.65 -36.18 -13.70
CA PHE A 18 -0.45 -36.19 -12.72
C PHE A 18 -0.01 -35.98 -11.27
N SER A 19 1.28 -35.68 -11.03
CA SER A 19 1.73 -35.18 -9.73
C SER A 19 1.21 -33.75 -9.53
N CYS A 20 -0.08 -33.66 -9.20
CA CYS A 20 -0.69 -32.46 -8.65
C CYS A 20 0.02 -32.23 -7.31
N ARG A 21 0.96 -31.28 -7.29
CA ARG A 21 1.70 -30.93 -6.08
C ARG A 21 0.67 -30.39 -5.11
N LYS A 22 0.21 -31.22 -4.17
CA LYS A 22 -0.61 -30.76 -3.04
C LYS A 22 0.25 -29.74 -2.32
N THR A 23 -0.13 -28.47 -2.41
CA THR A 23 0.52 -27.41 -1.65
C THR A 23 0.22 -27.70 -0.18
N GLU A 24 1.18 -28.31 0.53
CA GLU A 24 1.09 -28.42 1.97
C GLU A 24 1.22 -27.00 2.52
N TYR A 25 0.08 -26.41 2.89
CA TYR A 25 0.08 -25.18 3.67
C TYR A 25 0.79 -25.50 4.98
N ARG A 26 2.01 -25.00 5.13
CA ARG A 26 2.68 -24.99 6.43
C ARG A 26 1.79 -24.17 7.36
N THR A 27 1.23 -24.82 8.36
CA THR A 27 0.40 -24.18 9.37
C THR A 27 1.28 -23.88 10.58
N VAL A 28 1.20 -22.64 11.06
CA VAL A 28 1.80 -22.25 12.33
C VAL A 28 0.73 -22.45 13.40
N ASP A 29 1.05 -23.20 14.46
CA ASP A 29 0.13 -23.33 15.61
C ASP A 29 -0.03 -21.96 16.28
N LYS A 30 -1.27 -21.55 16.59
CA LYS A 30 -1.60 -20.24 17.18
C LYS A 30 -0.97 -19.04 16.45
N PRO A 31 -1.32 -18.82 15.18
CA PRO A 31 -0.68 -17.79 14.37
C PRO A 31 -1.20 -16.39 14.73
N ALA A 32 -0.32 -15.40 14.67
CA ALA A 32 -0.64 -14.01 14.39
C ALA A 32 -0.23 -13.71 12.94
N TYR A 33 -0.90 -12.77 12.27
CA TYR A 33 -0.68 -12.47 10.86
C TYR A 33 -0.03 -11.10 10.71
N ILE A 34 1.15 -11.02 10.11
CA ILE A 34 1.91 -9.76 10.02
C ILE A 34 2.27 -9.38 8.58
N ARG A 35 2.15 -8.09 8.27
CA ARG A 35 2.70 -7.47 7.06
C ARG A 35 3.50 -6.25 7.47
N LEU A 36 4.76 -6.15 7.03
CA LEU A 36 5.66 -5.08 7.44
C LEU A 36 6.19 -4.31 6.24
N PHE A 37 6.08 -2.98 6.33
CA PHE A 37 6.58 -2.03 5.34
C PHE A 37 7.79 -1.25 5.87
N ASN A 38 8.89 -1.23 5.12
CA ASN A 38 9.90 -0.21 5.30
C ASN A 38 9.39 1.11 4.70
N SER A 39 9.02 2.05 5.59
CA SER A 39 8.43 3.34 5.21
C SER A 39 9.41 4.51 5.43
N LEU A 40 10.72 4.22 5.48
CA LEU A 40 11.78 5.22 5.55
C LEU A 40 11.98 5.89 4.20
N ASN A 41 11.10 6.84 3.90
CA ASN A 41 10.92 7.37 2.56
C ASN A 41 11.68 8.69 2.27
N ILE A 42 12.65 9.03 3.12
CA ILE A 42 13.53 10.18 2.92
C ILE A 42 14.72 9.68 2.08
N PRO A 43 14.87 10.10 0.82
CA PRO A 43 15.97 9.69 -0.04
C PRO A 43 17.29 10.32 0.42
N ILE A 44 18.37 9.62 0.10
CA ILE A 44 19.74 10.09 0.31
C ILE A 44 20.11 11.08 -0.80
N ASN A 45 20.55 12.27 -0.41
CA ASN A 45 21.04 13.35 -1.25
C ASN A 45 22.36 13.90 -0.68
N VAL A 46 22.90 14.98 -1.25
CA VAL A 46 24.20 15.54 -0.83
C VAL A 46 24.22 15.99 0.64
N ILE A 47 23.08 16.46 1.16
CA ILE A 47 22.92 16.98 2.52
C ILE A 47 22.94 15.84 3.54
N ASN A 48 22.33 14.69 3.21
CA ASN A 48 22.20 13.54 4.09
C ASN A 48 22.91 12.29 3.55
N LYS A 49 24.00 12.48 2.82
CA LYS A 49 24.78 11.40 2.18
C LYS A 49 25.38 10.39 3.15
N ASP A 50 25.55 10.81 4.40
CA ASP A 50 26.15 10.02 5.48
C ASP A 50 25.07 9.32 6.33
N ASP A 51 23.78 9.55 6.07
CA ASP A 51 22.68 8.84 6.72
C ASP A 51 22.68 7.37 6.27
N PRO A 52 22.27 6.43 7.16
CA PRO A 52 22.08 5.05 6.77
C PRO A 52 21.11 4.90 5.60
N ALA A 53 21.43 3.99 4.67
CA ALA A 53 20.51 3.65 3.59
C ALA A 53 19.16 3.15 4.15
N PRO A 54 18.01 3.57 3.59
CA PRO A 54 16.70 3.06 3.96
C PRO A 54 16.47 1.66 3.35
N PHE A 55 17.41 0.75 3.60
CA PHE A 55 17.47 -0.61 3.11
C PHE A 55 17.79 -1.52 4.28
N LEU A 56 16.86 -2.43 4.59
CA LEU A 56 16.81 -3.07 5.90
C LEU A 56 16.95 -4.59 5.80
N CYS A 57 17.38 -5.19 6.90
CA CYS A 57 17.18 -6.60 7.20
C CYS A 57 16.32 -6.70 8.48
N LEU A 58 15.27 -7.51 8.42
CA LEU A 58 14.37 -7.81 9.52
C LEU A 58 14.77 -9.13 10.18
N PHE A 59 14.87 -9.10 11.50
CA PHE A 59 14.96 -10.26 12.38
C PHE A 59 13.74 -10.29 13.30
N ILE A 60 13.11 -11.46 13.45
CA ILE A 60 12.14 -11.72 14.51
C ILE A 60 12.74 -12.77 15.43
N ASP A 61 12.73 -12.48 16.73
CA ASP A 61 13.43 -13.21 17.78
C ASP A 61 14.91 -13.45 17.40
N PRO A 62 15.72 -12.37 17.28
CA PRO A 62 17.10 -12.47 16.83
C PRO A 62 17.99 -13.29 17.77
N GLU A 63 18.88 -14.06 17.18
CA GLU A 63 20.00 -14.73 17.84
C GLU A 63 21.27 -13.89 17.63
N PHE A 64 22.05 -13.72 18.69
CA PHE A 64 23.26 -12.89 18.68
C PHE A 64 24.50 -13.73 18.97
N ASP A 65 25.63 -13.32 18.38
CA ASP A 65 26.93 -13.84 18.78
C ASP A 65 27.43 -13.24 20.10
N GLU A 66 28.60 -13.68 20.58
CA GLU A 66 29.22 -13.21 21.84
C GLU A 66 29.46 -11.69 21.88
N SER A 67 29.50 -11.03 20.72
CA SER A 67 29.68 -9.59 20.61
C SER A 67 28.38 -8.81 20.40
N GLY A 68 27.22 -9.48 20.47
CA GLY A 68 25.92 -8.85 20.32
C GLY A 68 25.54 -8.53 18.87
N TYR A 69 26.21 -9.13 17.88
CA TYR A 69 25.84 -8.98 16.47
C TYR A 69 24.80 -10.04 16.07
N PRO A 70 23.72 -9.67 15.37
CA PRO A 70 22.69 -10.63 14.97
C PRO A 70 23.24 -11.60 13.93
N VAL A 71 23.19 -12.90 14.23
CA VAL A 71 23.66 -13.98 13.35
C VAL A 71 22.53 -14.85 12.81
N GLY A 72 21.33 -14.71 13.37
CA GLY A 72 20.15 -15.47 13.00
C GLY A 72 18.90 -14.99 13.73
N GLY A 73 17.86 -15.81 13.72
CA GLY A 73 16.60 -15.57 14.41
C GLY A 73 15.53 -16.55 13.95
N LEU A 74 14.36 -16.49 14.57
CA LEU A 74 13.21 -17.30 14.15
C LEU A 74 12.82 -16.97 12.69
N ILE A 75 12.87 -15.69 12.34
CA ILE A 75 12.65 -15.19 10.98
C ILE A 75 13.79 -14.24 10.64
N VAL A 76 14.32 -14.39 9.43
CA VAL A 76 15.28 -13.46 8.83
C VAL A 76 14.79 -13.12 7.44
N SER A 77 14.37 -11.88 7.26
CA SER A 77 14.00 -11.32 5.96
C SER A 77 15.04 -10.27 5.59
N ASP A 78 15.81 -10.55 4.55
CA ASP A 78 16.88 -9.67 4.09
C ASP A 78 16.40 -8.88 2.86
N LEU A 79 17.12 -7.82 2.49
CA LEU A 79 16.88 -7.04 1.29
C LEU A 79 15.50 -6.34 1.26
N LEU A 80 15.03 -5.88 2.43
CA LEU A 80 13.80 -5.10 2.59
C LEU A 80 14.02 -3.66 2.13
N ASP A 81 13.60 -3.38 0.90
CA ASP A 81 13.62 -2.06 0.28
C ASP A 81 12.45 -1.20 0.75
N VAL A 82 12.50 0.08 0.41
CA VAL A 82 11.41 1.01 0.70
C VAL A 82 10.13 0.57 -0.02
N ARG A 83 8.99 0.73 0.65
CA ARG A 83 7.69 0.26 0.12
C ARG A 83 7.29 0.94 -1.20
N ASN A 84 6.54 0.22 -2.01
CA ASN A 84 5.87 0.77 -3.18
C ASN A 84 4.70 1.67 -2.79
N ARG A 85 4.36 2.64 -3.65
CA ARG A 85 3.17 3.50 -3.48
C ARG A 85 1.86 2.72 -3.43
N TYR A 86 1.78 1.58 -4.11
CA TYR A 86 0.63 0.70 -4.08
C TYR A 86 1.01 -0.69 -3.58
N ALA A 87 0.32 -1.14 -2.55
CA ALA A 87 0.39 -2.48 -2.00
C ALA A 87 -0.90 -3.21 -2.40
N SER A 88 -0.81 -3.99 -3.48
CA SER A 88 -1.94 -4.70 -4.07
C SER A 88 -2.49 -5.79 -3.14
N PRO A 89 -3.75 -6.22 -3.34
CA PRO A 89 -4.37 -7.26 -2.51
C PRO A 89 -3.80 -8.65 -2.77
N ASN A 90 -3.30 -8.90 -3.97
CA ASN A 90 -2.53 -10.10 -4.31
C ASN A 90 -1.03 -9.80 -4.19
N PRO A 91 -0.17 -10.81 -3.95
CA PRO A 91 1.26 -10.61 -4.02
C PRO A 91 1.63 -10.28 -5.47
N ALA A 92 1.89 -9.01 -5.78
CA ALA A 92 2.23 -8.52 -7.12
C ALA A 92 3.49 -9.19 -7.72
N HIS A 93 4.19 -10.00 -6.93
CA HIS A 93 5.55 -10.44 -7.21
C HIS A 93 5.79 -11.94 -7.01
N ALA A 94 4.80 -12.71 -6.55
CA ALA A 94 4.93 -14.15 -6.48
C ALA A 94 5.05 -14.72 -7.91
N GLY A 95 6.26 -15.11 -8.31
CA GLY A 95 6.55 -15.72 -9.62
C GLY A 95 6.72 -14.75 -10.81
N MET A 96 6.61 -13.43 -10.60
CA MET A 96 6.63 -12.42 -11.69
C MET A 96 7.84 -11.47 -11.67
N SER A 97 8.64 -11.44 -10.58
CA SER A 97 9.76 -10.51 -10.42
C SER A 97 11.08 -11.23 -10.18
N ASN A 98 12.10 -10.90 -10.97
CA ASN A 98 13.47 -11.41 -10.80
C ASN A 98 14.32 -10.55 -9.84
N SER A 99 13.77 -9.45 -9.31
CA SER A 99 14.49 -8.61 -8.35
C SER A 99 14.51 -9.27 -6.98
N PRO A 100 15.68 -9.36 -6.31
CA PRO A 100 15.79 -9.91 -4.96
C PRO A 100 15.30 -8.95 -3.88
N TYR A 101 14.95 -7.71 -4.23
CA TYR A 101 14.49 -6.69 -3.29
C TYR A 101 13.00 -6.83 -3.00
N ASN A 102 12.64 -6.76 -1.73
CA ASN A 102 11.28 -6.86 -1.23
C ASN A 102 10.79 -5.49 -0.77
N ALA A 103 9.68 -5.00 -1.32
CA ALA A 103 9.08 -3.72 -0.89
C ALA A 103 8.31 -3.84 0.44
N GLU A 104 8.07 -5.07 0.89
CA GLU A 104 7.34 -5.43 2.09
C GLU A 104 7.69 -6.86 2.51
N PHE A 105 7.48 -7.17 3.78
CA PHE A 105 7.52 -8.54 4.31
C PHE A 105 6.09 -9.06 4.52
N PRO A 106 5.76 -10.32 4.15
CA PRO A 106 6.65 -11.33 3.54
C PRO A 106 6.97 -11.09 2.06
N GLY A 107 6.21 -10.26 1.34
CA GLY A 107 6.49 -9.91 -0.05
C GLY A 107 6.67 -11.13 -0.96
N LYS A 108 7.88 -11.32 -1.49
CA LYS A 108 8.23 -12.45 -2.39
C LYS A 108 8.76 -13.67 -1.63
N GLU A 109 9.00 -13.55 -0.33
CA GLU A 109 9.65 -14.58 0.45
C GLU A 109 8.68 -15.73 0.73
N LEU A 110 9.21 -16.96 0.74
CA LEU A 110 8.43 -18.19 0.92
C LEU A 110 8.16 -18.46 2.41
N TYR A 111 7.48 -17.54 3.07
CA TYR A 111 6.95 -17.75 4.42
C TYR A 111 5.55 -18.38 4.36
N PRO A 112 5.13 -19.11 5.41
CA PRO A 112 3.72 -19.50 5.54
C PRO A 112 2.85 -18.25 5.50
N THR A 113 2.01 -18.11 4.47
CA THR A 113 1.12 -16.96 4.30
C THR A 113 -0.19 -17.21 5.03
N ALA A 114 -0.83 -16.14 5.51
CA ALA A 114 -2.08 -16.23 6.25
C ALA A 114 -3.20 -16.81 5.37
N PRO A 115 -4.12 -17.59 5.96
CA PRO A 115 -5.27 -18.11 5.24
C PRO A 115 -6.27 -16.99 4.93
N ILE A 116 -7.33 -17.34 4.22
CA ILE A 116 -8.52 -16.49 4.15
C ILE A 116 -9.13 -16.39 5.55
N VAL A 117 -9.31 -15.17 6.06
CA VAL A 117 -9.95 -14.89 7.36
C VAL A 117 -11.21 -14.10 7.12
N ASN A 118 -12.37 -14.64 7.49
CA ASN A 118 -13.68 -14.00 7.34
C ASN A 118 -13.95 -13.45 5.93
N GLY A 119 -13.50 -14.18 4.90
CA GLY A 119 -13.67 -13.80 3.50
C GLY A 119 -12.70 -12.75 2.99
N TYR A 120 -11.67 -12.38 3.76
CA TYR A 120 -10.55 -11.55 3.29
C TYR A 120 -9.35 -12.42 2.93
N ASP A 121 -8.76 -12.14 1.77
CA ASP A 121 -7.52 -12.77 1.36
C ASP A 121 -6.34 -12.10 2.07
N LEU A 122 -5.67 -12.86 2.95
CA LEU A 122 -4.51 -12.41 3.72
C LEU A 122 -3.21 -13.04 3.20
N THR A 123 -3.16 -13.49 1.94
CA THR A 123 -1.95 -14.11 1.37
C THR A 123 -0.71 -13.21 1.41
N ASN A 124 -0.88 -11.89 1.54
CA ASN A 124 0.18 -10.91 1.76
C ASN A 124 0.63 -10.72 3.23
N TRP A 125 0.12 -11.51 4.17
CA TRP A 125 0.53 -11.52 5.57
C TRP A 125 1.25 -12.83 5.88
N ALA A 126 2.36 -12.76 6.61
CA ALA A 126 3.06 -13.94 7.11
C ALA A 126 2.38 -14.45 8.39
N GLN A 127 2.25 -15.77 8.52
CA GLN A 127 1.92 -16.41 9.78
C GLN A 127 3.17 -16.48 10.66
N ILE A 128 3.07 -15.97 11.88
CA ILE A 128 4.10 -16.10 12.90
C ILE A 128 3.46 -16.54 14.22
N LEU A 129 4.20 -17.24 15.07
CA LEU A 129 3.64 -17.71 16.34
C LEU A 129 3.25 -16.50 17.22
N ALA A 130 2.03 -16.50 17.74
CA ALA A 130 1.55 -15.46 18.65
C ALA A 130 2.39 -15.38 19.94
N GLY A 131 2.15 -14.33 20.74
CA GLY A 131 2.86 -14.04 21.99
C GLY A 131 3.87 -12.91 21.87
N LYS A 132 4.78 -12.83 22.85
CA LYS A 132 5.80 -11.78 22.92
C LYS A 132 6.93 -12.08 21.93
N ARG A 133 7.18 -11.17 21.00
CA ARG A 133 8.17 -11.28 19.92
C ARG A 133 9.09 -10.07 19.87
N ARG A 134 10.39 -10.28 19.74
CA ARG A 134 11.36 -9.21 19.54
C ARG A 134 11.55 -8.96 18.06
N PHE A 135 11.41 -7.72 17.62
CA PHE A 135 11.64 -7.29 16.25
C PHE A 135 12.91 -6.44 16.23
N LEU A 136 13.89 -6.85 15.43
CA LEU A 136 15.12 -6.10 15.19
C LEU A 136 15.22 -5.82 13.70
N LEU A 137 15.29 -4.54 13.34
CA LEU A 137 15.62 -4.10 11.99
C LEU A 137 17.00 -3.47 11.99
N MET A 138 17.81 -3.89 11.04
CA MET A 138 19.16 -3.42 10.84
C MET A 138 19.24 -2.69 9.50
N HIS A 139 19.83 -1.49 9.48
CA HIS A 139 20.30 -0.88 8.25
C HIS A 139 21.42 -1.73 7.65
N ARG A 140 21.43 -1.80 6.33
CA ARG A 140 22.48 -2.45 5.54
C ARG A 140 22.72 -1.68 4.24
N PRO A 141 23.90 -1.82 3.61
CA PRO A 141 24.14 -1.25 2.29
C PRO A 141 23.20 -1.89 1.26
N ARG A 142 22.79 -1.08 0.28
CA ARG A 142 22.01 -1.53 -0.88
C ARG A 142 22.89 -2.33 -1.84
N ASN A 143 23.04 -3.61 -1.56
CA ASN A 143 23.68 -4.60 -2.39
C ASN A 143 22.99 -5.97 -2.18
N THR A 144 23.42 -7.01 -2.89
CA THR A 144 22.82 -8.35 -2.81
C THR A 144 23.60 -9.32 -1.91
N MET A 145 24.61 -8.83 -1.17
CA MET A 145 25.36 -9.66 -0.23
C MET A 145 24.43 -10.06 0.93
N PRO A 146 24.36 -11.35 1.33
CA PRO A 146 23.58 -11.76 2.49
C PRO A 146 24.01 -11.02 3.75
N PHE A 147 23.08 -10.65 4.61
CA PHE A 147 23.36 -9.86 5.82
C PHE A 147 24.48 -10.45 6.69
N GLN A 148 24.52 -11.77 6.85
CA GLN A 148 25.54 -12.46 7.67
C GLN A 148 26.96 -12.36 7.09
N GLN A 149 27.10 -12.02 5.82
CA GLN A 149 28.39 -11.83 5.15
C GLN A 149 28.84 -10.36 5.16
N LEU A 150 27.99 -9.43 5.59
CA LEU A 150 28.34 -8.02 5.69
C LEU A 150 29.33 -7.80 6.83
N HIS A 151 30.30 -6.91 6.60
CA HIS A 151 31.15 -6.42 7.68
C HIS A 151 30.32 -5.56 8.64
N ARG A 152 30.49 -5.77 9.95
CA ARG A 152 29.66 -5.13 10.99
C ARG A 152 29.62 -3.60 10.90
N SER A 153 30.72 -2.97 10.50
CA SER A 153 30.82 -1.51 10.32
C SER A 153 29.95 -0.96 9.18
N MET A 154 29.37 -1.83 8.34
CA MET A 154 28.46 -1.45 7.25
C MET A 154 26.99 -1.50 7.67
N THR A 155 26.72 -1.95 8.89
CA THR A 155 25.36 -2.15 9.40
C THR A 155 25.15 -1.36 10.68
N SER A 156 23.92 -0.96 10.95
CA SER A 156 23.56 -0.29 12.20
C SER A 156 22.14 -0.69 12.60
N VAL A 157 21.83 -0.57 13.89
CA VAL A 157 20.47 -0.81 14.37
C VAL A 157 19.56 0.31 13.84
N CYS A 158 18.48 -0.07 13.17
CA CYS A 158 17.40 0.83 12.78
C CYS A 158 16.35 0.87 13.88
N VAL A 159 15.81 -0.28 14.27
CA VAL A 159 14.84 -0.39 15.37
C VAL A 159 15.03 -1.70 16.11
N ASP A 160 14.93 -1.69 17.42
CA ASP A 160 14.91 -2.89 18.28
C ASP A 160 13.76 -2.73 19.28
N THR A 161 12.73 -3.55 19.12
CA THR A 161 11.51 -3.45 19.93
C THR A 161 10.93 -4.82 20.25
N THR A 162 9.97 -4.85 21.17
CA THR A 162 9.23 -6.07 21.50
C THR A 162 7.74 -5.78 21.49
N LEU A 163 6.99 -6.62 20.78
CA LEU A 163 5.54 -6.55 20.68
C LEU A 163 4.92 -7.82 21.24
N THR A 164 3.70 -7.71 21.75
CA THR A 164 2.87 -8.88 22.08
C THR A 164 1.81 -9.01 21.00
N LEU A 165 1.85 -10.12 20.27
CA LEU A 165 0.91 -10.41 19.19
C LEU A 165 -0.16 -11.36 19.70
N ALA A 166 -1.41 -11.04 19.48
CA ALA A 166 -2.52 -11.89 19.84
C ALA A 166 -2.78 -12.95 18.75
N GLU A 167 -3.28 -14.11 19.18
CA GLU A 167 -3.62 -15.22 18.30
C GLU A 167 -4.81 -14.86 17.41
N GLY A 168 -4.70 -15.17 16.11
CA GLY A 168 -5.72 -14.88 15.10
C GLY A 168 -5.77 -13.43 14.64
N GLU A 169 -4.99 -12.54 15.25
CA GLU A 169 -5.01 -11.11 14.94
C GLU A 169 -4.15 -10.75 13.74
N VAL A 170 -4.59 -9.72 13.02
CA VAL A 170 -3.93 -9.21 11.81
C VAL A 170 -3.23 -7.91 12.14
N TYR A 171 -1.97 -7.78 11.75
CA TYR A 171 -1.16 -6.60 12.01
C TYR A 171 -0.58 -6.03 10.71
N THR A 172 -0.73 -4.72 10.56
CA THR A 172 0.03 -3.94 9.57
C THR A 172 1.09 -3.15 10.32
N MET A 173 2.34 -3.28 9.89
CA MET A 173 3.50 -2.75 10.60
C MET A 173 4.35 -1.88 9.68
N HIS A 174 4.99 -0.87 10.27
CA HIS A 174 5.83 0.08 9.55
C HIS A 174 7.09 0.39 10.34
N VAL A 175 8.19 0.55 9.61
CA VAL A 175 9.33 1.33 10.11
C VAL A 175 9.21 2.75 9.58
N LEU A 176 9.15 3.72 10.49
CA LEU A 176 8.91 5.13 10.21
C LEU A 176 10.02 6.00 10.79
N TYR A 177 10.16 7.22 10.27
CA TYR A 177 10.82 8.29 10.99
C TYR A 177 9.82 8.90 11.97
N LYS A 178 10.18 8.94 13.25
CA LYS A 178 9.41 9.60 14.30
C LYS A 178 9.59 11.11 14.26
N ASP A 179 10.81 11.57 14.01
CA ASP A 179 11.16 12.97 13.94
C ASP A 179 11.95 13.26 12.66
N PHE A 180 11.54 14.30 11.94
CA PHE A 180 12.12 14.63 10.64
C PHE A 180 13.53 15.21 10.74
N GLU A 181 13.87 15.92 11.80
CA GLU A 181 15.18 16.57 11.93
C GLU A 181 16.22 15.61 12.47
N THR A 182 15.90 14.90 13.56
CA THR A 182 16.82 13.96 14.22
C THR A 182 16.94 12.63 13.49
N LYS A 183 16.00 12.33 12.59
CA LYS A 183 15.88 11.03 11.90
C LYS A 183 15.71 9.85 12.85
N GLU A 184 15.23 10.08 14.08
CA GLU A 184 14.87 9.01 15.01
C GLU A 184 13.85 8.08 14.34
N THR A 185 14.15 6.78 14.30
CA THR A 185 13.30 5.74 13.71
C THR A 185 12.40 5.11 14.76
N MET A 186 11.23 4.63 14.34
CA MET A 186 10.29 3.92 15.20
C MET A 186 9.61 2.75 14.50
N PHE A 187 9.19 1.77 15.29
CA PHE A 187 8.31 0.69 14.85
C PHE A 187 6.86 1.04 15.18
N TYR A 188 6.03 1.15 14.15
CA TYR A 188 4.60 1.35 14.29
C TYR A 188 3.89 0.04 13.94
N ALA A 189 3.02 -0.45 14.82
CA ALA A 189 2.25 -1.66 14.60
C ALA A 189 0.77 -1.38 14.87
N ARG A 190 -0.09 -1.69 13.91
CA ARG A 190 -1.53 -1.50 14.00
C ARG A 190 -2.22 -2.86 13.94
N GLU A 191 -3.00 -3.18 14.97
CA GLU A 191 -3.87 -4.35 14.97
C GLU A 191 -5.11 -4.04 14.14
N GLU A 192 -5.18 -4.61 12.95
CA GLU A 192 -6.20 -4.33 11.95
C GLU A 192 -7.56 -4.91 12.34
N SER A 193 -8.63 -4.15 12.10
CA SER A 193 -9.99 -4.56 12.48
C SER A 193 -10.88 -4.98 11.31
N PHE A 194 -10.47 -4.77 10.06
CA PHE A 194 -11.31 -5.05 8.88
C PHE A 194 -11.84 -6.49 8.84
N HIS A 195 -11.03 -7.45 9.27
CA HIS A 195 -11.38 -8.87 9.26
C HIS A 195 -12.48 -9.22 10.28
N LYS A 196 -12.84 -8.29 11.17
CA LYS A 196 -13.94 -8.41 12.15
C LYS A 196 -15.13 -7.53 11.82
N GLN A 197 -15.06 -6.71 10.76
CA GLN A 197 -16.11 -5.76 10.41
C GLN A 197 -17.09 -6.34 9.38
N PRO A 198 -18.41 -6.13 9.54
CA PRO A 198 -19.43 -6.62 8.63
C PRO A 198 -19.56 -5.69 7.41
N PHE A 199 -18.55 -5.64 6.56
CA PHE A 199 -18.60 -4.83 5.34
C PHE A 199 -19.57 -5.41 4.30
N SER A 200 -20.37 -4.53 3.71
CA SER A 200 -21.30 -4.84 2.62
C SER A 200 -20.58 -4.94 1.27
N ASP A 201 -21.06 -5.82 0.38
CA ASP A 201 -20.48 -6.06 -0.95
C ASP A 201 -20.80 -4.97 -1.99
N ASP A 202 -21.80 -4.14 -1.73
CA ASP A 202 -22.25 -3.03 -2.59
C ASP A 202 -21.50 -1.71 -2.32
N ARG A 203 -20.47 -1.73 -1.47
CA ARG A 203 -19.71 -0.55 -1.05
C ARG A 203 -18.22 -0.84 -1.00
N ALA A 204 -17.44 0.20 -1.24
CA ALA A 204 -16.02 0.22 -0.91
C ALA A 204 -15.77 0.97 0.39
N TYR A 205 -14.68 0.62 1.07
CA TYR A 205 -14.32 1.13 2.39
C TYR A 205 -12.89 1.64 2.37
N VAL A 206 -12.66 2.82 2.95
CA VAL A 206 -11.33 3.44 3.04
C VAL A 206 -11.14 4.11 4.39
N ASN A 207 -9.97 3.91 4.99
CA ASN A 207 -9.52 4.70 6.13
C ASN A 207 -8.24 5.49 5.77
N PHE A 208 -7.93 6.48 6.61
CA PHE A 208 -6.87 7.45 6.35
C PHE A 208 -5.93 7.55 7.54
N TYR A 209 -4.63 7.61 7.26
CA TYR A 209 -3.60 7.82 8.26
C TYR A 209 -2.65 8.92 7.82
N ASN A 210 -2.26 9.80 8.74
CA ASN A 210 -1.11 10.68 8.57
C ASN A 210 -0.03 10.20 9.53
N LEU A 211 0.89 9.40 8.99
CA LEU A 211 2.03 8.82 9.70
C LEU A 211 3.31 9.62 9.40
N SER A 212 3.17 10.91 9.06
CA SER A 212 4.33 11.76 8.85
C SER A 212 5.10 11.99 10.14
N SER A 213 6.42 12.12 9.98
CA SER A 213 7.34 12.45 11.06
C SER A 213 7.00 13.81 11.67
N GLU A 214 7.24 13.94 12.97
CA GLU A 214 7.19 15.25 13.62
C GLU A 214 8.15 16.24 12.95
N GLY A 215 7.73 17.50 12.81
CA GLY A 215 8.52 18.55 12.18
C GLY A 215 8.60 18.50 10.65
N PHE A 216 8.14 17.44 9.98
CA PHE A 216 8.18 17.35 8.51
C PHE A 216 7.45 18.52 7.85
N TRP A 217 6.23 18.80 8.28
CA TRP A 217 5.40 19.86 7.73
C TRP A 217 5.95 21.28 8.00
N SER A 218 6.66 21.51 9.10
CA SER A 218 7.25 22.82 9.39
C SER A 218 8.63 22.99 8.78
N SER A 219 9.26 21.91 8.31
CA SER A 219 10.65 21.97 7.85
C SER A 219 10.79 22.80 6.56
N PRO A 220 11.81 23.67 6.45
CA PRO A 220 12.15 24.32 5.19
C PRO A 220 12.87 23.37 4.22
N TYR A 221 13.33 22.21 4.69
CA TYR A 221 14.07 21.21 3.90
C TYR A 221 13.15 20.10 3.36
N LYS A 222 11.95 20.48 2.93
CA LYS A 222 11.05 19.62 2.16
C LYS A 222 11.51 19.64 0.71
N GLY A 223 11.95 18.53 0.15
CA GLY A 223 12.45 18.57 -1.23
C GLY A 223 12.98 17.25 -1.76
N ILE A 224 12.34 16.16 -1.38
CA ILE A 224 12.76 14.83 -1.81
C ILE A 224 11.61 13.84 -2.05
N GLY A 225 10.37 14.31 -2.17
CA GLY A 225 9.32 13.55 -2.85
C GLY A 225 9.50 13.65 -4.37
N ASP A 226 8.70 12.92 -5.15
CA ASP A 226 8.56 13.17 -6.60
C ASP A 226 8.41 14.69 -6.80
N ARG A 227 9.45 15.33 -7.35
CA ARG A 227 9.64 16.80 -7.47
C ARG A 227 8.61 17.51 -8.35
N VAL A 228 7.50 16.83 -8.58
CA VAL A 228 6.50 17.19 -9.55
C VAL A 228 5.09 16.93 -9.04
N THR A 229 4.87 16.25 -7.91
CA THR A 229 3.49 15.95 -7.47
C THR A 229 2.90 17.02 -6.56
N SER A 230 1.57 17.15 -6.57
CA SER A 230 0.78 18.04 -5.68
C SER A 230 1.01 17.80 -4.18
N MET A 231 1.67 16.71 -3.80
CA MET A 231 1.81 16.25 -2.42
C MET A 231 3.23 16.36 -1.86
N GLU A 232 4.22 16.78 -2.66
CA GLU A 232 5.64 16.81 -2.28
C GLU A 232 5.91 17.56 -0.96
N ALA A 233 5.18 18.66 -0.74
CA ALA A 233 5.46 19.56 0.37
C ALA A 233 4.85 19.14 1.72
N GLY A 234 4.21 17.98 1.80
CA GLY A 234 3.46 17.59 2.98
C GLY A 234 1.97 17.88 2.90
N ILE A 235 1.24 17.30 3.84
CA ILE A 235 -0.02 17.86 4.34
C ILE A 235 0.23 18.37 5.76
N PRO A 236 -0.54 19.36 6.23
CA PRO A 236 -0.50 19.79 7.62
C PRO A 236 -0.82 18.65 8.59
N ASP A 237 -0.39 18.80 9.85
CA ASP A 237 -0.69 17.85 10.93
C ASP A 237 -2.19 17.65 11.17
N THR A 238 -3.04 18.57 10.73
CA THR A 238 -4.48 18.40 10.73
C THR A 238 -5.06 18.89 9.40
N THR A 239 -5.78 18.01 8.71
CA THR A 239 -6.39 18.31 7.41
C THR A 239 -7.77 17.68 7.31
N ASN A 240 -8.71 18.35 6.66
CA ASN A 240 -9.99 17.76 6.29
C ASN A 240 -9.83 16.99 4.98
N VAL A 241 -10.47 15.83 4.90
CA VAL A 241 -10.50 14.98 3.72
C VAL A 241 -11.90 15.00 3.13
N PHE A 242 -11.97 15.26 1.83
CA PHE A 242 -13.21 15.24 1.05
C PHE A 242 -13.05 14.25 -0.11
N LEU A 243 -14.11 13.50 -0.38
CA LEU A 243 -14.17 12.52 -1.46
C LEU A 243 -15.23 12.95 -2.48
N SER A 244 -14.86 12.89 -3.74
CA SER A 244 -15.80 12.98 -4.87
C SER A 244 -15.72 11.71 -5.69
N HIS A 245 -16.87 11.26 -6.19
CA HIS A 245 -16.99 10.11 -7.08
C HIS A 245 -17.24 10.59 -8.50
N VAL A 246 -16.54 9.98 -9.45
CA VAL A 246 -16.59 10.35 -10.87
C VAL A 246 -17.04 9.15 -11.67
N SER A 247 -18.15 9.27 -12.39
CA SER A 247 -18.57 8.30 -13.39
C SER A 247 -17.84 8.55 -14.71
N VAL A 248 -17.61 7.49 -15.47
CA VAL A 248 -17.04 7.61 -16.81
C VAL A 248 -18.04 7.02 -17.79
N THR A 249 -18.50 7.84 -18.72
CA THR A 249 -19.40 7.45 -19.81
C THR A 249 -18.68 7.63 -21.13
N VAL A 250 -19.18 7.01 -22.19
CA VAL A 250 -18.66 7.21 -23.54
C VAL A 250 -19.70 7.99 -24.34
N ASN A 251 -19.30 9.10 -24.95
CA ASN A 251 -20.21 9.90 -25.77
C ASN A 251 -20.33 9.35 -27.20
N GLU A 252 -21.18 9.97 -28.02
CA GLU A 252 -21.44 9.56 -29.41
C GLU A 252 -20.18 9.54 -30.31
N ASN A 253 -19.09 10.20 -29.90
CA ASN A 253 -17.82 10.25 -30.62
C ASN A 253 -16.78 9.27 -30.05
N ASP A 254 -17.20 8.26 -29.29
CA ASP A 254 -16.33 7.27 -28.66
C ASP A 254 -15.27 7.89 -27.73
N THR A 255 -15.60 9.05 -27.14
CA THR A 255 -14.71 9.75 -26.21
C THR A 255 -15.20 9.55 -24.79
N GLU A 256 -14.28 9.18 -23.89
CA GLU A 256 -14.55 9.13 -22.46
C GLU A 256 -14.94 10.51 -21.93
N VAL A 257 -16.11 10.58 -21.30
CA VAL A 257 -16.63 11.73 -20.61
C VAL A 257 -16.71 11.39 -19.13
N HIS A 258 -15.97 12.16 -18.34
CA HIS A 258 -15.96 12.03 -16.90
C HIS A 258 -16.88 13.07 -16.29
N GLU A 259 -17.76 12.64 -15.37
CA GLU A 259 -18.72 13.49 -14.70
C GLU A 259 -18.80 13.15 -13.22
N PHE A 260 -18.95 14.17 -12.37
CA PHE A 260 -19.17 13.92 -10.95
C PHE A 260 -20.57 13.36 -10.74
N ILE A 261 -20.66 12.29 -9.95
CA ILE A 261 -21.95 11.69 -9.62
C ILE A 261 -22.73 12.66 -8.72
N PRO A 262 -23.98 13.03 -9.08
CA PRO A 262 -24.80 13.93 -8.27
C PRO A 262 -24.96 13.42 -6.83
N GLY A 263 -24.71 14.29 -5.85
CA GLY A 263 -24.76 13.94 -4.42
C GLY A 263 -23.51 13.24 -3.87
N TYR A 264 -22.54 12.90 -4.73
CA TYR A 264 -21.27 12.26 -4.35
C TYR A 264 -20.07 13.16 -4.68
N THR A 265 -20.22 14.45 -4.46
CA THR A 265 -19.23 15.47 -4.83
C THR A 265 -18.83 16.24 -3.59
N LYS A 266 -17.51 16.28 -3.28
CA LYS A 266 -16.93 16.93 -2.10
C LYS A 266 -17.65 16.55 -0.81
N ASN A 267 -17.92 15.27 -0.64
CA ASN A 267 -18.47 14.78 0.60
C ASN A 267 -17.35 14.78 1.64
N TYR A 268 -17.57 15.48 2.76
CA TYR A 268 -16.65 15.42 3.89
C TYR A 268 -16.58 13.98 4.38
N VAL A 269 -15.35 13.47 4.49
CA VAL A 269 -15.08 12.12 4.94
C VAL A 269 -14.65 12.14 6.40
N THR A 270 -13.55 12.84 6.68
CA THR A 270 -12.95 12.87 8.01
C THR A 270 -12.01 14.06 8.19
N THR A 271 -11.61 14.30 9.44
CA THR A 271 -10.48 15.16 9.78
C THR A 271 -9.31 14.25 10.13
N LEU A 272 -8.31 14.26 9.26
CA LEU A 272 -7.09 13.51 9.42
C LEU A 272 -6.13 14.28 10.34
N VAL A 273 -5.73 13.64 11.43
CA VAL A 273 -4.74 14.15 12.39
C VAL A 273 -3.48 13.31 12.29
N ARG A 274 -2.31 13.94 12.29
CA ARG A 274 -1.02 13.27 12.38
C ARG A 274 -0.94 12.48 13.67
N ASP A 275 -0.80 11.17 13.58
CA ASP A 275 -0.75 10.29 14.73
C ASP A 275 0.13 9.07 14.41
N MET A 276 1.28 9.00 15.08
CA MET A 276 2.15 7.81 15.08
C MET A 276 2.15 7.13 16.46
N SER A 277 1.41 7.67 17.43
CA SER A 277 1.34 7.18 18.80
C SER A 277 0.17 6.21 19.01
N GLY A 278 -0.92 6.43 18.29
CA GLY A 278 -2.09 5.57 18.26
C GLY A 278 -1.87 4.40 17.31
N ALA A 279 -1.54 3.23 17.84
CA ALA A 279 -1.63 1.93 17.16
C ALA A 279 -3.08 1.52 16.79
N ARG A 280 -4.03 2.47 16.83
CA ARG A 280 -5.46 2.25 16.64
C ARG A 280 -5.82 2.31 15.16
N VAL A 281 -6.80 1.50 14.78
CA VAL A 281 -7.38 1.54 13.44
C VAL A 281 -8.25 2.78 13.30
N ALA A 282 -7.95 3.59 12.29
CA ALA A 282 -8.78 4.72 11.91
C ALA A 282 -10.13 4.20 11.36
N PRO A 283 -11.26 4.89 11.63
CA PRO A 283 -12.57 4.49 11.13
C PRO A 283 -12.59 4.33 9.61
N TYR A 284 -13.28 3.29 9.15
CA TYR A 284 -13.55 3.11 7.72
C TYR A 284 -14.72 3.96 7.27
N HIS A 285 -14.50 4.71 6.20
CA HIS A 285 -15.52 5.47 5.50
C HIS A 285 -15.92 4.73 4.24
N SER A 286 -17.22 4.73 3.92
CA SER A 286 -17.75 3.96 2.81
C SER A 286 -18.51 4.80 1.81
N PHE A 287 -18.41 4.39 0.56
CA PHE A 287 -19.19 4.93 -0.55
C PHE A 287 -19.72 3.77 -1.41
N PRO A 288 -20.89 3.95 -2.05
CA PRO A 288 -21.50 2.89 -2.85
C PRO A 288 -20.75 2.67 -4.16
N ILE A 289 -20.89 1.46 -4.69
CA ILE A 289 -20.43 1.10 -6.03
C ILE A 289 -21.52 1.50 -7.03
N PHE A 290 -21.16 2.31 -8.03
CA PHE A 290 -22.09 2.76 -9.07
C PHE A 290 -21.93 1.91 -10.33
N ILE A 291 -22.71 0.84 -10.42
CA ILE A 291 -22.76 -0.05 -11.59
C ILE A 291 -23.32 0.71 -12.79
N GLN A 292 -22.75 0.50 -13.98
CA GLN A 292 -23.27 1.09 -15.21
C GLN A 292 -24.55 0.40 -15.70
N GLU A 293 -25.46 1.18 -16.29
CA GLU A 293 -26.64 0.63 -16.98
C GLU A 293 -26.21 -0.19 -18.21
N GLY A 294 -26.67 -1.44 -18.31
CA GLY A 294 -26.39 -2.33 -19.44
C GLY A 294 -25.12 -3.19 -19.31
N GLU A 295 -24.34 -3.05 -18.24
CA GLU A 295 -23.14 -3.86 -17.97
C GLU A 295 -23.36 -4.98 -16.92
N GLN A 296 -22.50 -6.01 -16.96
CA GLN A 296 -22.57 -7.24 -16.17
C GLN A 296 -22.02 -7.12 -14.73
N ILE A 297 -22.38 -6.07 -13.98
CA ILE A 297 -21.84 -5.79 -12.62
C ILE A 297 -20.41 -5.19 -12.70
N HIS A 298 -20.20 -4.23 -13.59
CA HIS A 298 -18.94 -3.51 -13.76
C HIS A 298 -19.14 -1.99 -13.62
N THR A 299 -18.08 -1.30 -13.23
CA THR A 299 -17.96 0.15 -13.28
C THR A 299 -16.53 0.60 -13.52
N ASN A 300 -16.41 1.63 -14.35
CA ASN A 300 -15.18 2.38 -14.62
C ASN A 300 -15.09 3.67 -13.79
N SER A 301 -15.99 3.85 -12.82
CA SER A 301 -16.02 5.03 -11.96
C SER A 301 -14.79 5.10 -11.05
N TRP A 302 -14.34 6.30 -10.72
CA TRP A 302 -13.09 6.54 -9.99
C TRP A 302 -13.27 7.61 -8.90
N GLN A 303 -12.30 7.74 -7.98
CA GLN A 303 -12.42 8.66 -6.84
C GLN A 303 -11.41 9.79 -6.88
N TYR A 304 -11.86 10.98 -6.47
CA TYR A 304 -11.04 12.18 -6.33
C TYR A 304 -11.03 12.61 -4.88
N LEU A 305 -9.85 12.59 -4.26
CA LEU A 305 -9.64 12.98 -2.89
C LEU A 305 -9.03 14.38 -2.82
N GLN A 306 -9.56 15.19 -1.91
CA GLN A 306 -9.11 16.53 -1.64
C GLN A 306 -8.79 16.69 -0.16
N PHE A 307 -7.63 17.26 0.12
CA PHE A 307 -7.13 17.50 1.47
C PHE A 307 -7.01 19.00 1.66
N PHE A 308 -7.74 19.54 2.63
CA PHE A 308 -7.75 20.95 2.96
C PHE A 308 -7.20 21.19 4.35
N SER A 309 -6.19 22.06 4.45
CA SER A 309 -5.69 22.53 5.73
C SER A 309 -6.80 23.19 6.53
N MET A 310 -6.63 23.23 7.86
CA MET A 310 -7.59 23.89 8.74
C MET A 310 -7.71 25.40 8.46
N ALA A 311 -6.71 26.02 7.83
CA ALA A 311 -6.75 27.42 7.42
C ALA A 311 -7.75 27.68 6.27
N LEU A 312 -8.09 26.64 5.49
CA LEU A 312 -9.05 26.70 4.40
C LEU A 312 -10.48 26.30 4.81
N ARG A 313 -10.73 26.12 6.11
CA ARG A 313 -12.03 25.69 6.61
C ARG A 313 -13.13 26.68 6.23
N GLY A 314 -14.21 26.17 5.64
CA GLY A 314 -15.34 26.96 5.13
C GLY A 314 -15.15 27.44 3.69
N LEU A 315 -13.96 27.28 3.11
CA LEU A 315 -13.67 27.64 1.72
C LEU A 315 -13.69 26.44 0.78
N GLU A 316 -13.82 25.20 1.28
CA GLU A 316 -13.67 23.97 0.49
C GLU A 316 -14.66 23.90 -0.70
N GLN A 317 -15.87 24.41 -0.50
CA GLN A 317 -16.88 24.52 -1.55
C GLN A 317 -16.55 25.59 -2.59
N SER A 318 -15.83 26.65 -2.20
CA SER A 318 -15.42 27.76 -3.07
C SER A 318 -14.26 27.41 -4.01
N PHE A 319 -13.45 26.40 -3.66
CA PHE A 319 -12.46 25.85 -4.58
C PHE A 319 -13.20 25.24 -5.77
N ARG A 320 -13.27 25.94 -6.91
CA ARG A 320 -13.96 25.42 -8.09
C ARG A 320 -13.43 24.02 -8.36
N GLN A 321 -14.33 23.05 -8.44
CA GLN A 321 -14.06 21.75 -9.03
C GLN A 321 -14.26 21.96 -10.51
N GLY A 322 -13.25 21.71 -11.34
CA GLY A 322 -13.41 21.83 -12.78
C GLY A 322 -14.33 20.73 -13.29
N THR A 323 -14.46 20.61 -14.59
CA THR A 323 -15.16 19.44 -15.14
C THR A 323 -14.27 18.21 -14.95
N ALA A 324 -14.78 16.99 -14.83
CA ALA A 324 -13.88 15.85 -14.66
C ALA A 324 -13.03 15.52 -15.92
N ASN A 325 -13.35 16.15 -17.06
CA ASN A 325 -12.50 16.20 -18.26
C ASN A 325 -11.36 17.24 -18.14
N ASN A 326 -11.60 18.35 -17.43
CA ASN A 326 -10.63 19.39 -17.10
C ASN A 326 -10.76 19.72 -15.61
N PRO A 327 -10.26 18.85 -14.70
CA PRO A 327 -10.25 19.17 -13.28
C PRO A 327 -9.58 20.53 -13.20
N THR A 328 -10.22 21.47 -12.53
CA THR A 328 -9.80 22.86 -12.48
C THR A 328 -8.34 22.80 -12.10
N ARG A 329 -7.52 23.24 -13.05
CA ARG A 329 -6.22 23.73 -12.71
C ARG A 329 -6.53 24.95 -11.86
N ILE A 330 -6.69 24.74 -10.56
CA ILE A 330 -6.30 25.76 -9.62
C ILE A 330 -4.86 25.99 -10.04
N ASP A 331 -4.60 27.06 -10.78
CA ASP A 331 -3.25 27.49 -11.03
C ASP A 331 -2.75 27.89 -9.64
N ILE A 332 -2.18 26.92 -8.93
CA ILE A 332 -1.69 27.08 -7.55
C ILE A 332 -0.64 28.22 -7.55
N ARG A 333 -0.07 28.54 -8.72
CA ARG A 333 0.82 29.70 -8.92
C ARG A 333 0.12 31.06 -8.89
N GLN A 334 -1.17 31.15 -9.19
CA GLN A 334 -1.93 32.39 -9.00
C GLN A 334 -2.27 32.65 -7.54
N HIS A 335 -2.15 31.64 -6.68
CA HIS A 335 -2.36 31.75 -5.25
C HIS A 335 -1.16 31.19 -4.49
N SER A 336 -0.02 31.90 -4.58
CA SER A 336 1.19 31.62 -3.80
C SER A 336 0.94 31.47 -2.29
N ASN A 337 -0.20 31.96 -1.81
CA ASN A 337 -0.61 31.93 -0.41
C ASN A 337 -1.28 30.62 0.04
N PHE A 338 -1.64 29.71 -0.89
CA PHE A 338 -2.25 28.40 -0.57
C PHE A 338 -1.36 27.22 -0.94
N TYR A 339 -0.12 27.49 -1.35
CA TYR A 339 0.84 26.44 -1.64
C TYR A 339 1.00 25.60 -0.38
N ASN A 340 0.65 24.31 -0.49
CA ASN A 340 0.65 23.29 0.57
C ASN A 340 -0.61 23.24 1.47
N ASP A 341 -1.48 24.25 1.46
CA ASP A 341 -2.74 24.21 2.23
C ASP A 341 -3.83 23.36 1.57
N TYR A 342 -3.66 23.05 0.29
CA TYR A 342 -4.56 22.20 -0.48
C TYR A 342 -3.76 21.21 -1.32
N VAL A 343 -4.07 19.91 -1.18
CA VAL A 343 -3.53 18.86 -2.04
C VAL A 343 -4.65 17.93 -2.50
N TYR A 344 -4.41 17.20 -3.59
CA TYR A 344 -5.40 16.29 -4.16
C TYR A 344 -4.75 15.01 -4.70
N LEU A 345 -5.57 13.95 -4.77
CA LEU A 345 -5.18 12.61 -5.23
C LEU A 345 -6.26 12.06 -6.17
N GLU A 346 -5.85 11.60 -7.34
CA GLU A 346 -6.70 10.88 -8.30
C GLU A 346 -6.52 9.37 -8.10
N LEU A 347 -7.62 8.64 -7.93
CA LEU A 347 -7.65 7.19 -7.70
C LEU A 347 -8.32 6.52 -8.91
N THR A 348 -7.54 6.19 -9.95
CA THR A 348 -8.04 5.70 -11.26
C THR A 348 -7.28 4.44 -11.70
N ASP A 349 -7.97 3.56 -12.45
CA ASP A 349 -7.42 2.30 -12.97
C ASP A 349 -6.44 2.49 -14.14
N ASN A 350 -6.50 3.66 -14.80
CA ASN A 350 -5.61 4.01 -15.89
C ASN A 350 -4.98 5.38 -15.55
N PRO A 351 -3.68 5.49 -15.25
CA PRO A 351 -3.02 6.79 -15.30
C PRO A 351 -3.15 7.24 -16.74
N ARG A 352 -3.96 8.29 -16.99
CA ARG A 352 -4.21 8.76 -18.36
C ARG A 352 -2.85 8.91 -19.05
N PRO A 353 -2.62 8.31 -20.23
CA PRO A 353 -1.43 8.61 -21.00
C PRO A 353 -1.43 10.12 -21.16
N GLU A 354 -0.32 10.73 -20.77
CA GLU A 354 -0.07 12.16 -20.79
C GLU A 354 -0.76 12.79 -22.00
N SER A 355 -1.97 13.34 -21.82
CA SER A 355 -2.47 14.29 -22.80
C SER A 355 -1.38 15.34 -22.84
N ASN A 356 -0.82 15.61 -24.03
CA ASN A 356 0.25 16.57 -24.34
C ASN A 356 -0.10 17.98 -23.81
N VAL A 357 -0.18 18.09 -22.51
CA VAL A 357 -0.42 19.29 -21.75
C VAL A 357 0.95 19.91 -21.70
N ASN A 358 1.14 20.86 -22.60
CA ASN A 358 2.18 21.87 -22.55
C ASN A 358 2.73 22.01 -21.12
N LEU A 359 4.01 21.66 -20.97
CA LEU A 359 4.91 21.67 -19.80
C LEU A 359 5.06 23.06 -19.16
N ARG A 360 3.95 23.77 -18.99
CA ARG A 360 3.88 25.08 -18.37
C ARG A 360 3.19 25.04 -17.02
N THR A 361 2.75 23.89 -16.48
CA THR A 361 2.20 23.75 -15.11
C THR A 361 2.96 22.65 -14.36
N PRO A 362 3.80 22.97 -13.35
CA PRO A 362 4.74 22.03 -12.73
C PRO A 362 4.12 21.22 -11.58
N VAL A 363 2.85 20.83 -11.68
CA VAL A 363 2.23 19.95 -10.68
C VAL A 363 1.63 18.75 -11.43
N GLU A 364 2.46 17.74 -11.65
CA GLU A 364 2.06 16.40 -12.04
C GLU A 364 1.01 15.86 -11.06
N ARG A 365 0.02 15.19 -11.63
CA ARG A 365 -1.09 14.58 -10.90
C ARG A 365 -0.55 13.35 -10.19
N LEU A 366 -0.62 13.29 -8.87
CA LEU A 366 -0.41 12.01 -8.19
C LEU A 366 -1.63 11.12 -8.48
N THR A 367 -1.37 10.01 -9.16
CA THR A 367 -2.37 8.99 -9.46
C THR A 367 -2.02 7.71 -8.73
N LEU A 368 -2.99 7.13 -8.02
CA LEU A 368 -2.92 5.77 -7.50
C LEU A 368 -4.06 4.94 -8.09
N PRO A 369 -4.01 3.60 -7.98
CA PRO A 369 -5.13 2.74 -8.39
C PRO A 369 -6.45 3.12 -7.70
N ASN A 370 -7.54 2.70 -8.34
CA ASN A 370 -8.90 2.92 -7.85
C ASN A 370 -9.14 2.22 -6.50
N LEU A 371 -10.10 2.71 -5.72
CA LEU A 371 -10.57 2.02 -4.51
C LEU A 371 -11.63 0.95 -4.83
N LEU A 372 -11.89 0.72 -6.12
CA LEU A 372 -12.73 -0.35 -6.64
C LEU A 372 -11.83 -1.41 -7.30
N LEU A 373 -12.20 -2.68 -7.19
CA LEU A 373 -11.46 -3.78 -7.81
C LEU A 373 -12.27 -4.36 -8.95
N ASN A 374 -11.72 -4.30 -10.16
CA ASN A 374 -12.27 -4.92 -11.36
C ASN A 374 -11.50 -6.20 -11.67
N VAL A 375 -12.12 -7.37 -11.49
CA VAL A 375 -11.48 -8.68 -11.70
C VAL A 375 -12.40 -9.63 -12.46
N HIS A 376 -11.81 -10.57 -13.21
CA HIS A 376 -12.58 -11.70 -13.77
C HIS A 376 -13.03 -12.59 -12.61
N SER A 377 -14.34 -12.81 -12.47
CA SER A 377 -14.89 -13.68 -11.43
C SER A 377 -16.10 -14.46 -11.94
N GLY A 378 -16.09 -15.78 -11.77
CA GLY A 378 -17.09 -16.65 -12.36
C GLY A 378 -17.14 -16.45 -13.88
N VAL A 379 -18.33 -16.24 -14.43
CA VAL A 379 -18.54 -15.97 -15.87
C VAL A 379 -18.34 -14.50 -16.27
N ASN A 380 -18.22 -13.59 -15.29
CA ASN A 380 -18.16 -12.16 -15.55
C ASN A 380 -16.70 -11.71 -15.73
N ASN A 381 -16.42 -10.98 -16.81
CA ASN A 381 -15.10 -10.44 -17.10
C ASN A 381 -15.18 -9.06 -17.76
N PRO A 382 -14.98 -7.94 -17.03
CA PRO A 382 -14.72 -7.85 -15.58
C PRO A 382 -15.99 -7.84 -14.71
N GLN A 383 -15.83 -8.08 -13.41
CA GLN A 383 -16.80 -7.77 -12.35
C GLN A 383 -16.17 -6.83 -11.32
N THR A 384 -16.91 -5.80 -10.89
CA THR A 384 -16.48 -4.88 -9.83
C THR A 384 -16.84 -5.43 -8.46
N PHE A 385 -15.89 -5.32 -7.54
CA PHE A 385 -16.08 -5.63 -6.12
C PHE A 385 -15.72 -4.47 -5.22
N GLY A 386 -16.42 -4.38 -4.09
CA GLY A 386 -16.04 -3.53 -2.98
C GLY A 386 -14.68 -3.93 -2.43
N SER A 387 -13.81 -2.95 -2.20
CA SER A 387 -12.52 -3.16 -1.57
C SER A 387 -12.47 -2.56 -0.17
N VAL A 388 -11.54 -3.06 0.63
CA VAL A 388 -11.14 -2.40 1.89
C VAL A 388 -9.75 -1.84 1.68
N SER A 389 -9.62 -0.54 1.81
CA SER A 389 -8.38 0.16 1.51
C SER A 389 -7.90 1.04 2.66
N SER A 390 -6.60 1.30 2.69
CA SER A 390 -5.98 2.26 3.59
C SER A 390 -5.13 3.23 2.79
N ILE A 391 -5.36 4.53 3.01
CA ILE A 391 -4.55 5.61 2.45
C ILE A 391 -3.67 6.18 3.54
N GLU A 392 -2.36 6.05 3.36
CA GLU A 392 -1.36 6.42 4.36
C GLU A 392 -0.50 7.54 3.79
N TYR A 393 -0.51 8.69 4.47
CA TYR A 393 0.32 9.83 4.17
C TYR A 393 1.58 9.79 5.04
N ILE A 394 2.75 9.80 4.44
CA ILE A 394 4.04 9.73 5.13
C ILE A 394 5.00 10.70 4.45
N ASN A 395 5.42 11.77 5.13
CA ASN A 395 6.51 12.66 4.70
C ASN A 395 6.48 13.07 3.21
N GLY A 396 5.37 13.57 2.69
CA GLY A 396 5.30 14.01 1.28
C GLY A 396 4.82 12.93 0.30
N LEU A 397 4.68 11.67 0.73
CA LEU A 397 4.25 10.56 -0.11
C LEU A 397 2.93 9.97 0.38
N VAL A 398 2.17 9.44 -0.57
CA VAL A 398 0.93 8.72 -0.31
C VAL A 398 1.05 7.29 -0.77
N TYR A 399 0.57 6.40 0.09
CA TYR A 399 0.53 4.97 -0.11
C TYR A 399 -0.90 4.48 -0.06
N LEU A 400 -1.24 3.57 -0.96
CA LEU A 400 -2.50 2.84 -0.98
C LEU A 400 -2.22 1.37 -0.68
N THR A 401 -2.85 0.85 0.36
CA THR A 401 -2.92 -0.60 0.60
C THR A 401 -4.35 -1.04 0.33
N THR A 402 -4.53 -2.00 -0.58
CA THR A 402 -5.85 -2.56 -0.89
C THR A 402 -5.92 -4.00 -0.41
N ILE A 403 -7.03 -4.36 0.23
CA ILE A 403 -7.35 -5.68 0.72
C ILE A 403 -8.57 -6.16 -0.05
N GLN A 404 -8.45 -7.35 -0.64
CA GLN A 404 -9.55 -7.96 -1.39
C GLN A 404 -10.33 -8.91 -0.50
N ARG A 405 -11.63 -8.97 -0.76
CA ARG A 405 -12.46 -10.09 -0.34
C ARG A 405 -12.25 -11.26 -1.32
N THR A 406 -12.59 -12.46 -0.90
CA THR A 406 -12.53 -13.64 -1.77
C THR A 406 -13.66 -13.62 -2.78
N PHE A 407 -13.35 -13.91 -4.03
CA PHE A 407 -14.33 -13.94 -5.13
C PHE A 407 -14.33 -15.33 -5.81
N PRO A 408 -15.43 -15.72 -6.48
CA PRO A 408 -15.46 -16.92 -7.30
C PRO A 408 -14.33 -16.97 -8.32
N ALA A 409 -13.76 -18.17 -8.54
CA ALA A 409 -12.71 -18.37 -9.54
C ALA A 409 -13.23 -18.07 -10.96
N PRO A 410 -12.38 -17.55 -11.88
CA PRO A 410 -12.73 -17.34 -13.29
C PRO A 410 -13.20 -18.63 -13.98
N ILE A 411 -14.26 -18.52 -14.79
CA ILE A 411 -14.75 -19.56 -15.69
C ILE A 411 -14.49 -19.07 -17.11
N TYR A 412 -13.49 -19.66 -17.77
CA TYR A 412 -13.20 -19.36 -19.17
C TYR A 412 -14.10 -20.26 -20.04
N GLU A 413 -15.06 -19.65 -20.75
CA GLU A 413 -15.87 -20.31 -21.78
C GLU A 413 -15.22 -20.23 -23.17
#